data_AF-A0A5J6UCG8-F1
#
_entry.id   AF-A0A5J6UCG8-F1
#
_cell.length_a   1.000
_cell.length_b   1.000
_cell.length_c   1.000
_cell.angle_alpha   90.00
_cell.angle_beta   90.00
_cell.angle_gamma   90.00
#
_symmetry.space_group_name_H-M   'P 1'
#
loop_
_entity.id
_entity.type
_entity.pdbx_description
1 polymer ?
#
loop_
_entity_poly.entity_id
_entity_poly.type
_entity_poly.pdbx_seq_one_letter_code
_entity_poly.pdbx_strand_id
1 'polypeptide(L)'
;MVRRLRYVLIAIPLVIVAAWSAYTGALVHTFAAGERATAVVESCSLGGSTNGRRTSGSCQGTWRTEGGETGRGEIYNLNVREAAGDTVRVRIGPLGPYAGGWDRAWIMPVVSGGFILLALIAYIAVLRWKKVFHRLKLAESIAGESGGLIVTEAGARRSDGAPHVLVRRLEAPPPGHRRLDLPGRTERHDELAGPGRTVFQSVLDADERPLMILEHRSDRKLNPETVLLDPSGAPTMLVRRVGEREFRLLDPAGTELGSARPPGRARVPTLEVRDADGNRVAVTVGKRTGWLLRTEVDAPPPLRDAALVLALVQNRTAY
;
A
#
# COMPACT_ATOMS: atom_id res chain seq x y z
N MET A 1 10.97 7.12 18.26
CA MET A 1 12.04 6.54 17.41
C MET A 1 11.57 6.16 15.99
N VAL A 2 10.50 5.37 15.82
CA VAL A 2 10.04 4.83 14.50
C VAL A 2 9.69 5.89 13.44
N ARG A 3 9.17 7.07 13.82
CA ARG A 3 8.86 8.16 12.87
C ARG A 3 10.13 8.75 12.22
N ARG A 4 11.19 9.00 13.00
CA ARG A 4 12.46 9.55 12.49
C ARG A 4 13.12 8.60 11.49
N LEU A 5 13.09 7.29 11.76
CA LEU A 5 13.64 6.29 10.85
C LEU A 5 12.93 6.24 9.49
N ARG A 6 11.61 6.46 9.45
CA ARG A 6 10.85 6.52 8.18
C ARG A 6 11.22 7.72 7.33
N TYR A 7 11.43 8.89 7.94
CA TYR A 7 11.86 10.09 7.20
C TYR A 7 13.27 9.90 6.63
N VAL A 8 14.19 9.30 7.38
CA VAL A 8 15.54 8.97 6.90
C VAL A 8 15.48 8.01 5.70
N LEU A 9 14.64 6.97 5.77
CA LEU A 9 14.47 5.98 4.69
C LEU A 9 13.86 6.58 3.40
N ILE A 10 13.14 7.70 3.49
CA ILE A 10 12.57 8.41 2.33
C ILE A 10 13.53 9.51 1.84
N ALA A 11 14.19 10.21 2.75
CA ALA A 11 15.09 11.31 2.42
C ALA A 11 16.33 10.83 1.66
N ILE A 12 16.92 9.69 2.06
CA ILE A 12 18.12 9.14 1.40
C ILE A 12 17.91 8.88 -0.10
N PRO A 13 16.89 8.10 -0.54
CA PRO A 13 16.68 7.88 -1.97
C PRO A 13 16.32 9.17 -2.72
N LEU A 14 15.60 10.11 -2.10
CA LEU A 14 15.34 11.42 -2.70
C LEU A 14 16.63 12.20 -2.96
N VAL A 15 17.54 12.24 -1.99
CA VAL A 15 18.83 12.91 -2.14
C VAL A 15 19.67 12.23 -3.22
N ILE A 16 19.70 10.89 -3.27
CA ILE A 16 20.42 10.13 -4.31
C ILE A 16 19.87 10.45 -5.70
N VAL A 17 18.54 10.44 -5.88
CA VAL A 17 17.91 10.78 -7.16
C VAL A 17 18.18 12.23 -7.53
N ALA A 18 18.06 13.17 -6.58
CA ALA A 18 18.32 14.59 -6.83
C ALA A 18 19.78 14.84 -7.24
N ALA A 19 20.75 14.23 -6.53
CA ALA A 19 22.16 14.33 -6.86
C ALA A 19 22.48 13.72 -8.24
N TRP A 20 21.90 12.55 -8.55
CA TRP A 20 22.05 11.91 -9.86
C TRP A 20 21.47 12.77 -11.00
N SER A 21 20.28 13.35 -10.79
CA SER A 21 19.65 14.24 -11.76
C SER A 21 20.44 15.54 -11.96
N ALA A 22 20.95 16.12 -10.88
CA ALA A 22 21.79 17.32 -10.94
C ALA A 22 23.10 17.06 -11.70
N TYR A 23 23.77 15.94 -11.40
CA TYR A 23 24.98 15.51 -12.11
C TYR A 23 24.72 15.29 -13.61
N THR A 24 23.65 14.56 -13.94
CA THR A 24 23.27 14.29 -15.33
C THR A 24 22.89 15.57 -16.07
N GLY A 25 22.14 16.46 -15.43
CA GLY A 25 21.78 17.78 -15.98
C GLY A 25 23.01 18.65 -16.24
N ALA A 26 23.99 18.65 -15.32
CA ALA A 26 25.24 19.38 -15.50
C ALA A 26 26.07 18.82 -16.67
N LEU A 27 26.10 17.50 -16.87
CA LEU A 27 26.73 16.90 -18.05
C LEU A 27 26.02 17.32 -19.34
N VAL A 28 24.69 17.19 -19.40
CA VAL A 28 23.89 17.60 -20.58
C VAL A 28 24.15 19.07 -20.91
N HIS A 29 24.14 19.94 -19.90
CA HIS A 29 24.43 21.36 -20.09
C HIS A 29 25.85 21.59 -20.61
N THR A 30 26.85 20.91 -20.04
CA THR A 30 28.25 21.02 -20.48
C THR A 30 28.40 20.68 -21.96
N PHE A 31 27.75 19.62 -22.45
CA PHE A 31 27.85 19.24 -23.86
C PHE A 31 26.99 20.07 -24.81
N ALA A 32 25.81 20.52 -24.36
CA ALA A 32 24.88 21.30 -25.19
C ALA A 32 25.25 22.79 -25.28
N ALA A 33 25.60 23.40 -24.15
CA ALA A 33 25.78 24.84 -23.99
C ALA A 33 27.16 25.25 -23.46
N GLY A 34 28.01 24.30 -23.07
CA GLY A 34 29.34 24.59 -22.54
C GLY A 34 30.24 25.28 -23.56
N GLU A 35 31.12 26.15 -23.06
CA GLU A 35 32.06 26.91 -23.88
C GLU A 35 33.04 25.95 -24.56
N ARG A 36 33.36 26.22 -25.83
CA ARG A 36 34.32 25.42 -26.60
C ARG A 36 35.74 25.81 -26.21
N ALA A 37 36.57 24.81 -25.97
CA ALA A 37 37.98 25.00 -25.69
C ALA A 37 38.83 23.88 -26.29
N THR A 38 40.11 24.18 -26.44
CA THR A 38 41.14 23.21 -26.81
C THR A 38 42.02 22.98 -25.60
N ALA A 39 42.21 21.71 -25.22
CA ALA A 39 43.03 21.33 -24.09
C ALA A 39 44.27 20.56 -24.53
N VAL A 40 45.42 20.87 -23.93
CA VAL A 40 46.68 20.14 -24.08
C VAL A 40 46.88 19.31 -22.83
N VAL A 41 46.90 17.98 -23.00
CA VAL A 41 47.03 17.04 -21.89
C VAL A 41 48.50 16.86 -21.54
N GLU A 42 48.89 17.27 -20.34
CA GLU A 42 50.29 17.24 -19.90
C GLU A 42 50.69 15.86 -19.33
N SER A 43 49.80 15.27 -18.53
CA SER A 43 50.07 13.97 -17.89
C SER A 43 48.77 13.26 -17.53
N CYS A 44 48.81 11.93 -17.56
CA CYS A 44 47.72 11.09 -17.08
C CYS A 44 48.27 10.11 -16.04
N SER A 45 47.66 10.10 -14.86
CA SER A 45 47.98 9.13 -13.81
C SER A 45 46.99 7.98 -13.88
N LEU A 46 47.49 6.76 -14.13
CA LEU A 46 46.71 5.55 -13.99
C LEU A 46 46.34 5.39 -12.51
N GLY A 47 45.04 5.21 -12.24
CA GLY A 47 44.56 4.97 -10.89
C GLY A 47 45.20 3.70 -10.31
N GLY A 48 45.68 3.79 -9.07
CA GLY A 48 46.27 2.68 -8.31
C GLY A 48 45.27 2.05 -7.34
N SER A 49 45.69 0.97 -6.68
CA SER A 49 44.99 0.44 -5.51
C SER A 49 45.76 0.87 -4.27
N THR A 50 45.21 1.79 -3.48
CA THR A 50 45.79 2.18 -2.19
C THR A 50 44.84 1.70 -1.11
N ASN A 51 45.31 0.82 -0.20
CA ASN A 51 44.49 0.20 0.85
C ASN A 51 43.21 -0.50 0.32
N GLY A 52 43.30 -1.20 -0.81
CA GLY A 52 42.17 -1.92 -1.43
C GLY A 52 41.13 -1.03 -2.10
N ARG A 53 41.29 0.30 -2.07
CA ARG A 53 40.42 1.25 -2.76
C ARG A 53 41.02 1.59 -4.12
N ARG A 54 40.32 1.22 -5.20
CA ARG A 54 40.70 1.61 -6.57
C ARG A 54 40.47 3.10 -6.73
N THR A 55 41.52 3.85 -7.05
CA THR A 55 41.36 5.24 -7.51
C THR A 55 41.06 5.24 -9.00
N SER A 56 40.19 6.14 -9.45
CA SER A 56 40.02 6.41 -10.88
C SER A 56 41.25 7.14 -11.39
N GLY A 57 41.74 6.77 -12.59
CA GLY A 57 42.79 7.56 -13.22
C GLY A 57 42.29 8.97 -13.57
N SER A 58 43.21 9.93 -13.58
CA SER A 58 42.95 11.35 -13.87
C SER A 58 43.97 11.87 -14.87
N CYS A 59 43.56 12.78 -15.76
CA CYS A 59 44.47 13.48 -16.67
C CYS A 59 44.51 14.97 -16.30
N GLN A 60 45.71 15.55 -16.24
CA GLN A 60 45.93 16.96 -15.97
C GLN A 60 46.41 17.66 -17.24
N GLY A 61 46.00 18.90 -17.45
CA GLY A 61 46.44 19.69 -18.59
C GLY A 61 46.06 21.16 -18.49
N THR A 62 46.34 21.87 -19.58
CA THR A 62 45.93 23.27 -19.76
C THR A 62 44.90 23.37 -20.87
N TRP A 63 44.02 24.35 -20.82
CA TRP A 63 43.06 24.61 -21.88
C TRP A 63 42.98 26.08 -22.21
N ARG A 64 42.54 26.36 -23.44
CA ARG A 64 42.25 27.70 -23.93
C ARG A 64 40.86 27.72 -24.56
N THR A 65 40.00 28.62 -24.09
CA THR A 65 38.66 28.81 -24.66
C THR A 65 38.72 29.55 -25.99
N GLU A 66 37.66 29.49 -26.78
CA GLU A 66 37.53 30.30 -28.01
C GLU A 66 37.58 31.80 -27.69
N GLY A 67 37.11 32.23 -26.51
CA GLY A 67 37.23 33.60 -26.01
C GLY A 67 38.65 34.02 -25.61
N GLY A 68 39.62 33.09 -25.61
CA GLY A 68 41.02 33.34 -25.29
C GLY A 68 41.39 33.20 -23.81
N GLU A 69 40.44 32.83 -22.95
CA GLU A 69 40.72 32.51 -21.54
C GLU A 69 41.53 31.23 -21.44
N THR A 70 42.45 31.17 -20.49
CA THR A 70 43.28 30.00 -20.24
C THR A 70 43.07 29.46 -18.83
N GLY A 71 43.13 28.14 -18.69
CA GLY A 71 43.01 27.45 -17.40
C GLY A 71 43.90 26.22 -17.32
N ARG A 72 44.06 25.70 -16.10
CA ARG A 72 44.84 24.49 -15.80
C ARG A 72 44.11 23.62 -14.78
N GLY A 73 44.17 22.30 -14.94
CA GLY A 73 43.53 21.36 -14.03
C GLY A 73 43.19 20.02 -14.68
N GLU A 74 42.29 19.29 -14.02
CA GLU A 74 41.86 17.96 -14.46
C GLU A 74 40.95 18.04 -15.69
N ILE A 75 41.22 17.20 -16.69
CA ILE A 75 40.42 17.06 -17.90
C ILE A 75 39.68 15.73 -17.84
N TYR A 76 38.35 15.82 -17.82
CA TYR A 76 37.47 14.66 -17.65
C TYR A 76 37.18 13.94 -18.96
N ASN A 77 36.73 12.68 -18.84
CA ASN A 77 36.24 11.83 -19.94
C ASN A 77 37.30 11.46 -21.01
N LEU A 78 38.57 11.43 -20.62
CA LEU A 78 39.71 10.98 -21.44
C LEU A 78 40.09 9.52 -21.20
N ASN A 79 40.75 8.91 -22.18
CA ASN A 79 41.38 7.61 -21.99
C ASN A 79 42.76 7.82 -21.34
N VAL A 80 42.85 7.60 -20.04
CA VAL A 80 44.09 7.78 -19.24
C VAL A 80 45.31 7.01 -19.76
N ARG A 81 45.13 5.98 -20.60
CA ARG A 81 46.25 5.22 -21.18
C ARG A 81 46.84 5.84 -22.44
N GLU A 82 46.08 6.69 -23.13
CA GLU A 82 46.39 7.14 -24.49
C GLU A 82 46.48 8.65 -24.59
N ALA A 83 45.79 9.40 -23.72
CA ALA A 83 45.59 10.84 -23.90
C ALA A 83 46.78 11.72 -23.52
N ALA A 84 47.86 11.19 -22.93
CA ALA A 84 48.98 12.01 -22.47
C ALA A 84 49.77 12.57 -23.66
N GLY A 85 49.95 13.89 -23.71
CA GLY A 85 50.59 14.59 -24.82
C GLY A 85 49.64 15.01 -25.94
N ASP A 86 48.37 14.59 -25.90
CA ASP A 86 47.40 14.91 -26.94
C ASP A 86 46.82 16.32 -26.79
N THR A 87 46.46 16.91 -27.92
CA THR A 87 45.62 18.11 -27.97
C THR A 87 44.19 17.72 -28.34
N VAL A 88 43.25 17.97 -27.44
CA VAL A 88 41.87 17.48 -27.54
C VAL A 88 40.86 18.63 -27.49
N ARG A 89 39.73 18.46 -28.18
CA ARG A 89 38.58 19.36 -28.07
C ARG A 89 37.82 19.05 -26.79
N VAL A 90 37.52 20.08 -26.01
CA VAL A 90 36.76 19.97 -24.76
C VAL A 90 35.60 20.96 -24.72
N ARG A 91 34.63 20.67 -23.86
CA ARG A 91 33.57 21.60 -23.48
C ARG A 91 33.70 21.94 -22.01
N ILE A 92 33.63 23.23 -21.68
CA ILE A 92 33.73 23.71 -20.30
C ILE A 92 32.33 24.02 -19.80
N GLY A 93 31.97 23.40 -18.69
CA GLY A 93 30.69 23.62 -18.01
C GLY A 93 30.84 23.59 -16.48
N PRO A 94 29.73 23.47 -15.74
CA PRO A 94 29.72 23.53 -14.27
C PRO A 94 30.62 22.49 -13.57
N LEU A 95 30.95 21.39 -14.26
CA LEU A 95 31.80 20.31 -13.74
C LEU A 95 33.25 20.42 -14.23
N GLY A 96 33.61 21.45 -14.99
CA GLY A 96 34.95 21.64 -15.57
C GLY A 96 35.05 21.21 -17.04
N PRO A 97 36.28 21.00 -17.55
CA PRO A 97 36.52 20.65 -18.95
C PRO A 97 36.29 19.16 -19.21
N TYR A 98 35.36 18.85 -20.12
CA TYR A 98 35.05 17.48 -20.56
C TYR A 98 35.46 17.24 -22.01
N ALA A 99 36.28 16.22 -22.23
CA ALA A 99 36.65 15.74 -23.56
C ALA A 99 35.70 14.64 -24.07
N GLY A 100 35.87 14.18 -25.31
CA GLY A 100 35.29 12.92 -25.80
C GLY A 100 33.77 12.91 -26.07
N GLY A 101 33.09 14.05 -25.93
CA GLY A 101 31.68 14.21 -26.31
C GLY A 101 30.68 13.36 -25.49
N TRP A 102 29.42 13.40 -25.93
CA TRP A 102 28.33 12.68 -25.26
C TRP A 102 28.51 11.15 -25.34
N ASP A 103 29.05 10.64 -26.46
CA ASP A 103 29.18 9.22 -26.79
C ASP A 103 29.89 8.37 -25.73
N ARG A 104 30.76 8.99 -24.92
CA ARG A 104 31.43 8.33 -23.80
C ARG A 104 30.84 8.71 -22.44
N ALA A 105 30.32 9.93 -22.32
CA ALA A 105 29.78 10.45 -21.07
C ALA A 105 28.42 9.85 -20.69
N TRP A 106 27.62 9.39 -21.65
CA TRP A 106 26.25 8.90 -21.41
C TRP A 106 26.16 7.56 -20.66
N ILE A 107 27.20 6.73 -20.74
CA ILE A 107 27.20 5.37 -20.19
C ILE A 107 27.01 5.39 -18.68
N MET A 108 27.73 6.27 -17.97
CA MET A 108 27.66 6.36 -16.51
C MET A 108 26.28 6.79 -16.00
N PRO A 109 25.64 7.86 -16.51
CA PRO A 109 24.26 8.20 -16.21
C PRO A 109 23.28 7.06 -16.48
N VAL A 110 23.37 6.38 -17.62
CA VAL A 110 22.43 5.30 -17.97
C VAL A 110 22.59 4.09 -17.04
N VAL A 111 23.82 3.64 -16.78
CA VAL A 111 24.07 2.51 -15.88
C VAL A 111 23.64 2.84 -14.46
N SER A 112 24.06 4.00 -13.92
CA SER A 112 23.69 4.42 -12.57
C SER A 112 22.18 4.66 -12.42
N GLY A 113 21.52 5.25 -13.42
CA GLY A 113 20.07 5.42 -13.46
C GLY A 113 19.33 4.08 -13.46
N GLY A 114 19.83 3.09 -14.23
CA GLY A 114 19.31 1.72 -14.22
C GLY A 114 19.39 1.06 -12.85
N PHE A 115 20.52 1.19 -12.15
CA PHE A 115 20.67 0.68 -10.78
C PHE A 115 19.75 1.38 -9.79
N ILE A 116 19.60 2.70 -9.87
CA ILE A 116 18.67 3.47 -9.02
C ILE A 116 17.24 2.98 -9.24
N LEU A 117 16.82 2.81 -10.49
CA LEU A 117 15.49 2.32 -10.83
C LEU A 117 15.26 0.90 -10.30
N LEU A 118 16.22 0.00 -10.49
CA LEU A 118 16.13 -1.38 -10.01
C LEU A 118 16.05 -1.45 -8.48
N ALA A 119 16.84 -0.63 -7.77
CA ALA A 119 16.76 -0.50 -6.33
C ALA A 119 15.39 0.02 -5.85
N LEU A 120 14.81 0.99 -6.56
CA LEU A 120 13.48 1.52 -6.27
C LEU A 120 12.40 0.44 -6.46
N ILE A 121 12.46 -0.29 -7.57
CA ILE A 121 11.55 -1.41 -7.87
C ILE A 121 11.66 -2.49 -6.78
N ALA A 122 12.88 -2.90 -6.45
CA ALA A 122 13.13 -3.90 -5.40
C ALA A 122 12.60 -3.43 -4.04
N TYR A 123 12.82 -2.16 -3.68
CA TYR A 123 12.30 -1.58 -2.45
C TYR A 123 10.76 -1.61 -2.40
N ILE A 124 10.08 -1.20 -3.47
CA ILE A 124 8.62 -1.26 -3.59
C ILE A 124 8.13 -2.72 -3.50
N ALA A 125 8.82 -3.63 -4.18
CA ALA A 125 8.50 -5.06 -4.15
C ALA A 125 8.63 -5.63 -2.73
N VAL A 126 9.70 -5.31 -1.99
CA VAL A 126 9.90 -5.72 -0.59
C VAL A 126 8.82 -5.16 0.32
N LEU A 127 8.43 -3.89 0.16
CA LEU A 127 7.35 -3.28 0.95
C LEU A 127 6.00 -3.96 0.69
N ARG A 128 5.69 -4.25 -0.58
CA ARG A 128 4.48 -5.01 -0.96
C ARG A 128 4.54 -6.43 -0.41
N TRP A 129 5.68 -7.10 -0.52
CA TRP A 129 5.85 -8.46 -0.06
C TRP A 129 5.72 -8.58 1.46
N LYS A 130 6.30 -7.65 2.25
CA LYS A 130 6.11 -7.63 3.71
C LYS A 130 4.64 -7.49 4.12
N LYS A 131 3.88 -6.64 3.41
CA LYS A 131 2.43 -6.50 3.63
C LYS A 131 1.69 -7.81 3.31
N VAL A 132 1.98 -8.41 2.16
CA VAL A 132 1.38 -9.69 1.74
C VAL A 132 1.74 -10.81 2.71
N PHE A 133 3.00 -10.91 3.14
CA PHE A 133 3.47 -11.94 4.06
C PHE A 133 2.84 -11.84 5.46
N HIS A 134 2.67 -10.62 5.99
CA HIS A 134 1.91 -10.44 7.24
C HIS A 134 0.44 -10.86 7.08
N ARG A 135 -0.20 -10.56 5.92
CA ARG A 135 -1.55 -11.06 5.64
C ARG A 135 -1.60 -12.58 5.58
N LEU A 136 -0.62 -13.21 4.92
CA LEU A 136 -0.54 -14.65 4.77
C LEU A 136 -0.35 -15.36 6.11
N LYS A 137 0.58 -14.91 6.96
CA LYS A 137 0.77 -15.51 8.30
C LYS A 137 -0.46 -15.40 9.20
N LEU A 138 -1.13 -14.24 9.19
CA LEU A 138 -2.36 -14.03 9.97
C LEU A 138 -3.53 -14.86 9.40
N ALA A 139 -3.57 -15.02 8.08
CA ALA A 139 -4.54 -15.87 7.40
C ALA A 139 -4.30 -17.35 7.70
N GLU A 140 -3.06 -17.79 7.72
CA GLU A 140 -2.65 -19.16 8.03
C GLU A 140 -2.95 -19.51 9.48
N SER A 141 -2.72 -18.60 10.44
CA SER A 141 -3.11 -18.83 11.84
C SER A 141 -4.62 -18.96 12.02
N ILE A 142 -5.43 -18.28 11.20
CA ILE A 142 -6.89 -18.40 11.28
C ILE A 142 -7.40 -19.64 10.52
N ALA A 143 -6.80 -19.97 9.38
CA ALA A 143 -7.24 -21.10 8.56
C ALA A 143 -6.82 -22.47 9.13
N GLY A 144 -5.72 -22.52 9.89
CA GLY A 144 -5.22 -23.74 10.52
C GLY A 144 -5.89 -24.12 11.84
N GLU A 145 -6.71 -23.24 12.42
CA GLU A 145 -7.42 -23.49 13.68
C GLU A 145 -8.83 -24.05 13.42
N SER A 146 -9.25 -25.02 14.25
CA SER A 146 -10.61 -25.58 14.22
C SER A 146 -11.63 -24.50 14.57
N GLY A 147 -12.38 -24.02 13.57
CA GLY A 147 -13.38 -22.93 13.73
C GLY A 147 -13.16 -21.73 12.81
N GLY A 148 -12.08 -21.70 12.01
CA GLY A 148 -11.87 -20.70 10.97
C GLY A 148 -12.87 -20.82 9.81
N LEU A 149 -13.45 -19.70 9.40
CA LEU A 149 -14.37 -19.58 8.27
C LEU A 149 -13.78 -18.70 7.17
N ILE A 150 -13.96 -19.10 5.92
CA ILE A 150 -13.67 -18.31 4.73
C ILE A 150 -14.98 -17.70 4.24
N VAL A 151 -15.11 -16.38 4.37
CA VAL A 151 -16.30 -15.60 4.03
C VAL A 151 -16.12 -14.93 2.66
N THR A 152 -17.08 -15.12 1.77
CA THR A 152 -17.17 -14.51 0.43
C THR A 152 -18.52 -13.78 0.28
N GLU A 153 -18.80 -13.18 -0.88
CA GLU A 153 -20.14 -12.60 -1.13
C GLU A 153 -21.26 -13.64 -1.14
N ALA A 154 -20.94 -14.90 -1.50
CA ALA A 154 -21.92 -15.99 -1.59
C ALA A 154 -22.21 -16.68 -0.25
N GLY A 155 -21.45 -16.39 0.81
CA GLY A 155 -21.62 -17.02 2.13
C GLY A 155 -20.30 -17.28 2.85
N ALA A 156 -20.27 -18.30 3.69
CA ALA A 156 -19.06 -18.73 4.39
C ALA A 156 -18.88 -20.24 4.30
N ARG A 157 -17.63 -20.66 4.24
CA ARG A 157 -17.22 -22.07 4.20
C ARG A 157 -16.14 -22.35 5.25
N ARG A 158 -16.06 -23.59 5.70
CA ARG A 158 -14.99 -24.08 6.57
C ARG A 158 -13.68 -24.21 5.80
N SER A 159 -12.59 -24.43 6.52
CA SER A 159 -11.26 -24.62 5.94
C SER A 159 -11.15 -25.88 5.06
N ASP A 160 -11.94 -26.92 5.36
CA ASP A 160 -12.10 -28.15 4.55
C ASP A 160 -12.90 -27.93 3.25
N GLY A 161 -13.47 -26.74 3.06
CA GLY A 161 -14.28 -26.40 1.89
C GLY A 161 -15.78 -26.64 2.06
N ALA A 162 -16.23 -27.29 3.14
CA ALA A 162 -17.64 -27.53 3.39
C ALA A 162 -18.39 -26.20 3.60
N PRO A 163 -19.61 -26.05 3.04
CA PRO A 163 -20.43 -24.87 3.27
C PRO A 163 -20.77 -24.75 4.77
N HIS A 164 -20.70 -23.53 5.28
CA HIS A 164 -21.14 -23.22 6.64
C HIS A 164 -22.42 -22.39 6.61
N VAL A 165 -22.41 -21.32 5.83
CA VAL A 165 -23.61 -20.54 5.51
C VAL A 165 -23.64 -20.15 4.04
N LEU A 166 -24.84 -19.99 3.50
CA LEU A 166 -25.10 -19.50 2.15
C LEU A 166 -25.86 -18.18 2.22
N VAL A 167 -25.58 -17.28 1.28
CA VAL A 167 -26.26 -15.98 1.21
C VAL A 167 -27.07 -15.89 -0.08
N ARG A 168 -28.37 -15.65 0.06
CA ARG A 168 -29.29 -15.46 -1.07
C ARG A 168 -29.94 -14.09 -0.98
N ARG A 169 -30.00 -13.38 -2.11
CA ARG A 169 -30.70 -12.10 -2.18
C ARG A 169 -32.20 -12.34 -2.17
N LEU A 170 -32.93 -11.50 -1.42
CA LEU A 170 -34.38 -11.46 -1.43
C LEU A 170 -34.86 -10.29 -2.30
N GLU A 171 -35.95 -10.50 -3.03
CA GLU A 171 -36.56 -9.47 -3.88
C GLU A 171 -37.42 -8.49 -3.08
N ALA A 172 -38.00 -8.97 -1.97
CA ALA A 172 -38.89 -8.21 -1.09
C ALA A 172 -38.49 -8.40 0.39
N PRO A 173 -38.98 -7.54 1.30
CA PRO A 173 -38.85 -7.74 2.74
C PRO A 173 -39.47 -9.09 3.15
N PRO A 174 -38.93 -9.75 4.21
CA PRO A 174 -39.52 -10.99 4.69
C PRO A 174 -40.93 -10.78 5.28
N PRO A 175 -41.78 -11.83 5.31
CA PRO A 175 -43.03 -11.80 6.05
C PRO A 175 -42.78 -11.39 7.51
N GLY A 176 -43.65 -10.54 8.07
CA GLY A 176 -43.50 -10.08 9.45
C GLY A 176 -42.41 -9.03 9.68
N HIS A 177 -41.73 -8.55 8.63
CA HIS A 177 -40.69 -7.52 8.72
C HIS A 177 -41.16 -6.30 9.53
N ARG A 178 -40.41 -6.00 10.58
CA ARG A 178 -40.54 -4.75 11.34
C ARG A 178 -39.27 -3.94 11.19
N ARG A 179 -39.43 -2.72 10.67
CA ARG A 179 -38.32 -1.78 10.53
C ARG A 179 -37.83 -1.34 11.92
N LEU A 180 -36.58 -1.66 12.24
CA LEU A 180 -35.89 -1.11 13.41
C LEU A 180 -35.26 0.23 13.06
N ASP A 181 -35.74 1.34 13.62
CA ASP A 181 -35.10 2.66 13.47
C ASP A 181 -34.59 3.16 14.83
N LEU A 182 -33.27 3.28 14.97
CA LEU A 182 -32.62 3.78 16.19
C LEU A 182 -31.92 5.12 15.91
N PRO A 183 -32.02 6.12 16.81
CA PRO A 183 -31.34 7.41 16.63
C PRO A 183 -29.81 7.25 16.69
N GLY A 184 -29.06 8.24 16.20
CA GLY A 184 -27.59 8.27 16.31
C GLY A 184 -26.81 7.78 15.07
N ARG A 185 -27.40 7.88 13.89
CA ARG A 185 -26.71 7.62 12.62
C ARG A 185 -25.77 8.77 12.28
N THR A 186 -24.50 8.45 12.05
CA THR A 186 -23.51 9.42 11.57
C THR A 186 -23.70 9.77 10.10
N GLU A 187 -23.54 11.05 9.79
CA GLU A 187 -23.52 11.53 8.41
C GLU A 187 -22.27 11.04 7.66
N ARG A 188 -22.47 10.69 6.39
CA ARG A 188 -21.42 10.36 5.42
C ARG A 188 -21.11 11.62 4.61
N HIS A 189 -19.88 12.11 4.70
CA HIS A 189 -19.42 13.33 4.03
C HIS A 189 -18.90 13.08 2.60
N ASP A 190 -19.37 12.01 1.97
CA ASP A 190 -18.85 11.54 0.68
C ASP A 190 -19.73 12.08 -0.45
N GLU A 191 -19.16 12.88 -1.36
CA GLU A 191 -19.86 13.58 -2.44
C GLU A 191 -20.51 12.64 -3.47
N LEU A 192 -20.09 11.36 -3.49
CA LEU A 192 -20.56 10.31 -4.40
C LEU A 192 -21.69 9.44 -3.83
N ALA A 193 -22.38 9.86 -2.76
CA ALA A 193 -23.48 9.09 -2.19
C ALA A 193 -24.63 8.93 -3.22
N GLY A 194 -24.73 7.72 -3.78
CA GLY A 194 -25.78 7.31 -4.71
C GLY A 194 -27.19 7.37 -4.13
N PRO A 195 -28.21 6.99 -4.90
CA PRO A 195 -29.58 6.89 -4.38
C PRO A 195 -29.59 5.88 -3.23
N GLY A 196 -30.17 6.29 -2.10
CA GLY A 196 -30.25 5.40 -0.95
C GLY A 196 -30.97 4.09 -1.31
N ARG A 197 -30.51 2.97 -0.76
CA ARG A 197 -30.99 1.63 -1.11
C ARG A 197 -31.11 0.75 0.12
N THR A 198 -32.23 0.03 0.19
CA THR A 198 -32.41 -1.09 1.10
C THR A 198 -32.30 -2.40 0.33
N VAL A 199 -31.51 -3.34 0.85
CA VAL A 199 -31.33 -4.69 0.26
C VAL A 199 -31.55 -5.73 1.34
N PHE A 200 -32.39 -6.72 1.02
CA PHE A 200 -32.64 -7.88 1.88
C PHE A 200 -31.85 -9.08 1.38
N GLN A 201 -31.26 -9.83 2.31
CA GLN A 201 -30.59 -11.10 2.02
C GLN A 201 -30.91 -12.13 3.09
N SER A 202 -31.17 -13.36 2.70
CA SER A 202 -31.27 -14.49 3.62
C SER A 202 -29.91 -15.14 3.82
N VAL A 203 -29.55 -15.40 5.07
CA VAL A 203 -28.42 -16.24 5.45
C VAL A 203 -28.98 -17.60 5.83
N LEU A 204 -28.58 -18.60 5.06
CA LEU A 204 -29.00 -19.99 5.23
C LEU A 204 -27.87 -20.80 5.85
N ASP A 205 -28.19 -21.85 6.60
CA ASP A 205 -27.21 -22.85 7.02
C ASP A 205 -26.78 -23.77 5.85
N ALA A 206 -25.96 -24.77 6.17
CA ALA A 206 -25.49 -25.76 5.19
C ALA A 206 -26.61 -26.64 4.62
N ASP A 207 -27.75 -26.76 5.33
CA ASP A 207 -28.94 -27.51 4.93
C ASP A 207 -29.99 -26.61 4.26
N GLU A 208 -29.60 -25.39 3.86
CA GLU A 208 -30.45 -24.35 3.27
C GLU A 208 -31.59 -23.84 4.16
N ARG A 209 -31.53 -24.05 5.48
CA ARG A 209 -32.53 -23.53 6.42
C ARG A 209 -32.20 -22.07 6.77
N PRO A 210 -33.20 -21.18 6.85
CA PRO A 210 -32.96 -19.78 7.17
C PRO A 210 -32.47 -19.64 8.62
N LEU A 211 -31.28 -19.07 8.80
CA LEU A 211 -30.72 -18.72 10.11
C LEU A 211 -31.11 -17.30 10.51
N MET A 212 -30.97 -16.36 9.57
CA MET A 212 -31.26 -14.94 9.77
C MET A 212 -31.46 -14.24 8.44
N ILE A 213 -32.01 -13.03 8.48
CA ILE A 213 -32.18 -12.16 7.31
C ILE A 213 -31.45 -10.84 7.59
N LEU A 214 -30.73 -10.35 6.59
CA LEU A 214 -29.98 -9.12 6.65
C LEU A 214 -30.75 -8.04 5.90
N GLU A 215 -31.13 -6.98 6.61
CA GLU A 215 -31.62 -5.75 6.01
C GLU A 215 -30.46 -4.75 5.97
N HIS A 216 -29.87 -4.57 4.79
CA HIS A 216 -28.82 -3.59 4.60
C HIS A 216 -29.42 -2.26 4.11
N ARG A 217 -29.07 -1.17 4.78
CA ARG A 217 -29.56 0.18 4.48
C ARG A 217 -28.39 1.10 4.20
N SER A 218 -28.36 1.66 3.01
CA SER A 218 -27.43 2.71 2.62
C SER A 218 -28.25 3.95 2.27
N ASP A 219 -28.41 4.91 3.18
CA ASP A 219 -29.17 6.13 2.89
C ASP A 219 -28.26 7.24 2.36
N ARG A 220 -28.85 8.11 1.54
CA ARG A 220 -28.12 9.26 0.97
C ARG A 220 -27.64 10.14 2.13
N LYS A 221 -26.32 10.33 2.25
CA LYS A 221 -25.64 11.09 3.31
C LYS A 221 -25.56 10.45 4.69
N LEU A 222 -25.96 9.19 4.88
CA LEU A 222 -25.75 8.50 6.16
C LEU A 222 -24.80 7.32 5.98
N ASN A 223 -24.05 7.01 7.03
CA ASN A 223 -23.29 5.77 7.05
C ASN A 223 -24.24 4.56 6.93
N PRO A 224 -23.82 3.51 6.19
CA PRO A 224 -24.64 2.33 6.01
C PRO A 224 -24.78 1.54 7.30
N GLU A 225 -25.90 0.87 7.44
CA GLU A 225 -26.23 0.01 8.56
C GLU A 225 -26.75 -1.34 8.06
N THR A 226 -26.59 -2.37 8.88
CA THR A 226 -27.17 -3.68 8.61
C THR A 226 -27.94 -4.13 9.84
N VAL A 227 -29.25 -4.35 9.70
CA VAL A 227 -30.07 -4.97 10.73
C VAL A 227 -30.06 -6.48 10.51
N LEU A 228 -29.85 -7.23 11.58
CA LEU A 228 -30.09 -8.66 11.62
C LEU A 228 -31.52 -8.89 12.07
N LEU A 229 -32.24 -9.67 11.29
CA LEU A 229 -33.60 -10.11 11.56
C LEU A 229 -33.56 -11.62 11.79
N ASP A 230 -34.36 -12.12 12.72
CA ASP A 230 -34.63 -13.55 12.80
C ASP A 230 -35.45 -14.01 11.56
N PRO A 231 -35.64 -15.33 11.36
CA PRO A 231 -36.42 -15.84 10.24
C PRO A 231 -37.89 -15.38 10.21
N SER A 232 -38.43 -14.85 11.31
CA SER A 232 -39.78 -14.27 11.38
C SER A 232 -39.84 -12.80 10.96
N GLY A 233 -38.69 -12.20 10.64
CA GLY A 233 -38.58 -10.79 10.26
C GLY A 233 -38.47 -9.83 11.45
N ALA A 234 -38.35 -10.33 12.68
CA ALA A 234 -38.18 -9.50 13.87
C ALA A 234 -36.70 -9.11 14.05
N PRO A 235 -36.40 -7.85 14.37
CA PRO A 235 -35.04 -7.39 14.54
C PRO A 235 -34.41 -7.98 15.81
N THR A 236 -33.19 -8.49 15.67
CA THR A 236 -32.40 -9.06 16.76
C THR A 236 -31.17 -8.23 17.10
N MET A 237 -30.61 -7.50 16.12
CA MET A 237 -29.44 -6.65 16.32
C MET A 237 -29.27 -5.63 15.19
N LEU A 238 -28.65 -4.48 15.49
CA LEU A 238 -28.22 -3.48 14.52
C LEU A 238 -26.68 -3.37 14.50
N VAL A 239 -26.09 -3.57 13.32
CA VAL A 239 -24.69 -3.28 13.04
C VAL A 239 -24.59 -1.89 12.43
N ARG A 240 -24.11 -0.92 13.22
CA ARG A 240 -24.01 0.49 12.84
C ARG A 240 -22.58 0.87 12.53
N ARG A 241 -22.32 1.41 11.34
CA ARG A 241 -21.01 1.99 11.00
C ARG A 241 -20.90 3.40 11.57
N VAL A 242 -19.90 3.63 12.43
CA VAL A 242 -19.61 4.93 13.07
C VAL A 242 -18.33 5.59 12.55
N GLY A 243 -17.50 4.85 11.81
CA GLY A 243 -16.30 5.35 11.16
C GLY A 243 -15.95 4.56 9.91
N GLU A 244 -14.77 4.79 9.32
CA GLU A 244 -14.39 4.11 8.08
C GLU A 244 -14.43 2.58 8.24
N ARG A 245 -13.94 2.04 9.37
CA ARG A 245 -13.95 0.60 9.64
C ARG A 245 -14.35 0.29 11.07
N GLU A 246 -15.13 1.19 11.67
CA GLU A 246 -15.57 1.11 13.06
C GLU A 246 -17.08 0.93 13.12
N PHE A 247 -17.51 0.00 13.96
CA PHE A 247 -18.90 -0.42 14.08
C PHE A 247 -19.31 -0.55 15.53
N ARG A 248 -20.55 -0.19 15.82
CA ARG A 248 -21.26 -0.51 17.06
C ARG A 248 -22.27 -1.63 16.80
N LEU A 249 -22.40 -2.51 17.78
CA LEU A 249 -23.34 -3.62 17.78
C LEU A 249 -24.41 -3.32 18.81
N LEU A 250 -25.64 -3.06 18.36
CA LEU A 250 -26.73 -2.58 19.20
C LEU A 250 -27.84 -3.63 19.25
N ASP A 251 -28.44 -3.84 20.42
CA ASP A 251 -29.68 -4.61 20.53
C ASP A 251 -30.88 -3.82 19.93
N PRO A 252 -32.09 -4.42 19.83
CA PRO A 252 -33.26 -3.72 19.30
C PRO A 252 -33.75 -2.55 20.16
N ALA A 253 -33.34 -2.46 21.44
CA ALA A 253 -33.63 -1.34 22.32
C ALA A 253 -32.62 -0.19 22.18
N GLY A 254 -31.51 -0.42 21.47
CA GLY A 254 -30.41 0.53 21.27
C GLY A 254 -29.27 0.40 22.29
N THR A 255 -29.29 -0.60 23.16
CA THR A 255 -28.19 -0.91 24.09
C THR A 255 -26.99 -1.42 23.31
N GLU A 256 -25.79 -0.93 23.62
CA GLU A 256 -24.55 -1.43 23.01
C GLU A 256 -24.16 -2.79 23.60
N LEU A 257 -24.19 -3.83 22.76
CA LEU A 257 -23.75 -5.18 23.09
C LEU A 257 -22.25 -5.37 22.84
N GLY A 258 -21.65 -4.51 22.01
CA GLY A 258 -20.24 -4.60 21.65
C GLY A 258 -19.84 -3.67 20.51
N SER A 259 -18.61 -3.83 20.06
CA SER A 259 -18.03 -3.03 18.97
C SER A 259 -17.14 -3.85 18.05
N ALA A 260 -16.94 -3.37 16.82
CA ALA A 260 -15.96 -3.94 15.91
C ALA A 260 -15.09 -2.85 15.30
N ARG A 261 -13.76 -2.98 15.42
CA ARG A 261 -12.81 -1.98 14.94
C ARG A 261 -11.46 -2.60 14.58
N PRO A 262 -10.62 -1.94 13.77
CA PRO A 262 -9.30 -2.45 13.46
C PRO A 262 -8.42 -2.52 14.73
N PRO A 263 -7.60 -3.56 14.90
CA PRO A 263 -6.67 -3.61 16.01
C PRO A 263 -5.57 -2.58 15.82
N GLY A 264 -5.65 -1.44 16.53
CA GLY A 264 -4.64 -0.39 16.57
C GLY A 264 -3.96 -0.13 15.21
N ARG A 265 -2.63 -0.24 15.16
CA ARG A 265 -1.83 -0.04 13.93
C ARG A 265 -1.84 -1.27 12.99
N ALA A 266 -3.02 -1.83 12.72
CA ALA A 266 -3.18 -2.93 11.78
C ALA A 266 -2.63 -2.54 10.39
N ARG A 267 -1.62 -3.26 9.91
CA ARG A 267 -1.04 -3.08 8.56
C ARG A 267 -1.83 -3.79 7.47
N VAL A 268 -2.86 -4.52 7.88
CA VAL A 268 -3.67 -5.42 7.08
C VAL A 268 -5.14 -5.15 7.39
N PRO A 269 -6.08 -5.44 6.46
CA PRO A 269 -7.50 -5.26 6.73
C PRO A 269 -7.92 -6.26 7.79
N THR A 270 -7.97 -5.83 9.04
CA THR A 270 -8.43 -6.66 10.16
C THR A 270 -9.53 -5.93 10.91
N LEU A 271 -10.48 -6.66 11.49
CA LEU A 271 -11.43 -6.17 12.47
C LEU A 271 -11.41 -7.12 13.67
N GLU A 272 -11.37 -6.57 14.87
CA GLU A 272 -11.65 -7.30 16.10
C GLU A 272 -13.06 -6.94 16.54
N VAL A 273 -13.89 -7.96 16.76
CA VAL A 273 -15.19 -7.82 17.40
C VAL A 273 -14.96 -8.04 18.90
N ARG A 274 -15.53 -7.15 19.71
CA ARG A 274 -15.46 -7.19 21.16
C ARG A 274 -16.86 -7.05 21.77
N ASP A 275 -17.07 -7.68 22.92
CA ASP A 275 -18.27 -7.47 23.73
C ASP A 275 -18.22 -6.12 24.46
N ALA A 276 -19.24 -5.84 25.27
CA ALA A 276 -19.35 -4.62 26.06
C ALA A 276 -18.24 -4.48 27.12
N ASP A 277 -17.73 -5.60 27.64
CA ASP A 277 -16.62 -5.64 28.61
C ASP A 277 -15.24 -5.48 27.95
N GLY A 278 -15.20 -5.48 26.61
CA GLY A 278 -13.99 -5.32 25.82
C GLY A 278 -13.23 -6.60 25.53
N ASN A 279 -13.77 -7.76 25.90
CA ASN A 279 -13.22 -9.07 25.56
C ASN A 279 -13.39 -9.32 24.06
N ARG A 280 -12.37 -9.92 23.44
CA ARG A 280 -12.45 -10.28 22.02
C ARG A 280 -13.38 -11.47 21.88
N VAL A 281 -14.33 -11.37 20.95
CA VAL A 281 -15.29 -12.45 20.62
C VAL A 281 -15.07 -13.00 19.21
N ALA A 282 -14.49 -12.19 18.33
CA ALA A 282 -14.11 -12.64 17.00
C ALA A 282 -13.00 -11.77 16.39
N VAL A 283 -12.31 -12.31 15.39
CA VAL A 283 -11.37 -11.57 14.56
C VAL A 283 -11.64 -11.89 13.09
N THR A 284 -11.60 -10.86 12.25
CA THR A 284 -11.72 -11.01 10.80
C THR A 284 -10.53 -10.42 10.07
N VAL A 285 -10.10 -11.06 8.99
CA VAL A 285 -8.92 -10.67 8.21
C VAL A 285 -9.23 -10.70 6.72
N GLY A 286 -9.06 -9.57 6.05
CA GLY A 286 -9.30 -9.42 4.62
C GLY A 286 -8.23 -10.12 3.79
N LYS A 287 -8.68 -10.95 2.86
CA LYS A 287 -7.93 -11.60 1.78
C LYS A 287 -8.27 -10.92 0.44
N ARG A 288 -7.59 -11.30 -0.64
CA ARG A 288 -7.81 -10.73 -1.98
C ARG A 288 -9.25 -10.91 -2.50
N THR A 289 -9.94 -11.98 -2.09
CA THR A 289 -11.24 -12.41 -2.64
C THR A 289 -12.26 -12.74 -1.55
N GLY A 290 -12.08 -12.22 -0.34
CA GLY A 290 -12.85 -12.67 0.82
C GLY A 290 -12.33 -12.14 2.14
N TRP A 291 -12.97 -12.58 3.23
CA TRP A 291 -12.50 -12.41 4.60
C TRP A 291 -12.31 -13.78 5.24
N LEU A 292 -11.37 -13.87 6.17
CA LEU A 292 -11.29 -14.98 7.10
C LEU A 292 -11.91 -14.52 8.40
N LEU A 293 -12.74 -15.36 9.02
CA LEU A 293 -13.41 -15.10 10.29
C LEU A 293 -13.02 -16.20 11.26
N ARG A 294 -12.63 -15.80 12.47
CA ARG A 294 -12.50 -16.70 13.61
C ARG A 294 -13.34 -16.16 14.75
N THR A 295 -14.20 -17.00 15.29
CA THR A 295 -14.99 -16.71 16.49
C THR A 295 -14.36 -17.43 17.67
N GLU A 296 -14.27 -16.77 18.82
CA GLU A 296 -13.84 -17.43 20.05
C GLU A 296 -14.93 -18.43 20.50
N VAL A 297 -14.54 -19.51 21.18
CA VAL A 297 -15.45 -20.63 21.51
C VAL A 297 -16.62 -20.18 22.36
N ASP A 298 -16.36 -19.29 23.32
CA ASP A 298 -17.33 -18.77 24.29
C ASP A 298 -18.06 -17.51 23.78
N ALA A 299 -17.90 -17.16 22.50
CA ALA A 299 -18.56 -15.99 21.93
C ALA A 299 -20.09 -16.13 22.01
N PRO A 300 -20.80 -15.16 22.63
CA PRO A 300 -22.27 -15.16 22.70
C PRO A 300 -22.89 -15.24 21.30
N PRO A 301 -24.00 -15.98 21.10
CA PRO A 301 -24.61 -16.16 19.78
C PRO A 301 -24.86 -14.84 19.01
N PRO A 302 -25.41 -13.77 19.62
CA PRO A 302 -25.64 -12.51 18.91
C PRO A 302 -24.34 -11.89 18.35
N LEU A 303 -23.24 -11.96 19.11
CA LEU A 303 -21.96 -11.40 18.69
C LEU A 303 -21.24 -12.28 17.66
N ARG A 304 -21.47 -13.59 17.71
CA ARG A 304 -21.02 -14.54 16.68
C ARG A 304 -21.66 -14.23 15.33
N ASP A 305 -22.97 -14.01 15.33
CA ASP A 305 -23.74 -13.64 14.15
C ASP A 305 -23.31 -12.25 13.64
N ALA A 306 -23.08 -11.30 14.56
CA ALA A 306 -22.54 -9.98 14.22
C ALA A 306 -21.21 -10.08 13.45
N ALA A 307 -20.30 -10.92 13.93
CA ALA A 307 -18.98 -11.10 13.34
C ALA A 307 -19.06 -11.70 11.93
N LEU A 308 -19.95 -12.67 11.73
CA LEU A 308 -20.26 -13.23 10.41
C LEU A 308 -20.82 -12.17 9.46
N VAL A 309 -21.80 -11.39 9.91
CA VAL A 309 -22.41 -10.33 9.11
C VAL A 309 -21.42 -9.23 8.76
N LEU A 310 -20.57 -8.82 9.70
CA LEU A 310 -19.49 -7.86 9.43
C LEU A 310 -18.55 -8.36 8.34
N ALA A 311 -18.15 -9.64 8.38
CA ALA A 311 -17.31 -10.24 7.34
C ALA A 311 -18.01 -10.27 5.96
N LEU A 312 -19.32 -10.53 5.92
CA LEU A 312 -20.13 -10.51 4.70
C LEU A 312 -20.28 -9.09 4.13
N VAL A 313 -20.60 -8.11 4.97
CA VAL A 313 -20.81 -6.71 4.55
C VAL A 313 -19.51 -6.10 4.03
N GLN A 314 -18.36 -6.45 4.62
CA GLN A 314 -17.05 -5.98 4.17
C GLN A 314 -16.59 -6.56 2.81
N ASN A 315 -17.21 -7.67 2.35
CA ASN A 315 -16.92 -8.23 1.04
C ASN A 315 -17.64 -7.51 -0.10
N ARG A 316 -18.70 -6.75 0.20
CA ARG A 316 -19.49 -6.11 -0.84
C ARG A 316 -18.69 -4.98 -1.46
N THR A 317 -18.16 -5.24 -2.66
CA THR A 317 -17.58 -4.22 -3.53
C THR A 317 -18.67 -3.24 -3.94
N ALA A 318 -18.61 -2.03 -3.39
CA ALA A 318 -19.45 -0.86 -3.69
C ALA A 318 -20.87 -0.84 -3.09
N TYR A 319 -21.02 0.11 -2.14
CA TYR A 319 -22.22 0.89 -1.92
C TYR A 319 -21.95 2.34 -2.31
#